data_AF-A0A7W0KGW4-F1
#
_entry.id   AF-A0A7W0KGW4-F1
#
_cell.length_a   1.000
_cell.length_b   1.000
_cell.length_c   1.000
_cell.angle_alpha   90.00
_cell.angle_beta   90.00
_cell.angle_gamma   90.00
#
_symmetry.space_group_name_H-M   'P 1'
#
loop_
_entity.id
_entity.type
_entity.pdbx_description
1 polymer ?
#
loop_
_entity_poly.entity_id
_entity_poly.type
_entity_poly.pdbx_seq_one_letter_code
_entity_poly.pdbx_strand_id
1 'polypeptide(L)'
;MNYWYQYALLDGRELLTYHWTPEATDSAQRLYPHLHVGFGLLDAQGLFMPGTFSKLPIPTARVSLESIVRFAIEELGVAPIPRNWNERLLRGEAALS
;
A
#
# COMPACT_ATOMS: atom_id res chain seq x y z
N MET A 1 10.34 -5.58 -11.71
CA MET A 1 9.74 -4.33 -11.21
C MET A 1 9.37 -4.57 -9.76
N ASN A 2 10.05 -3.89 -8.84
CA ASN A 2 9.73 -3.88 -7.42
C ASN A 2 8.99 -2.58 -7.08
N TYR A 3 8.27 -2.55 -5.97
CA TYR A 3 7.69 -1.31 -5.47
C TYR A 3 7.52 -1.33 -3.95
N TRP A 4 7.44 -0.12 -3.39
CA TRP A 4 7.14 0.14 -1.99
C TRP A 4 6.34 1.44 -1.91
N TYR A 5 5.05 1.34 -1.63
CA TYR A 5 4.16 2.49 -1.45
C TYR A 5 3.59 2.47 -0.05
N GLN A 6 3.63 3.60 0.65
CA GLN A 6 3.27 3.67 2.06
C GLN A 6 2.39 4.88 2.36
N TYR A 7 1.37 4.63 3.18
CA TYR A 7 0.68 5.64 3.96
C TYR A 7 1.17 5.56 5.40
N ALA A 8 1.61 6.69 5.94
CA ALA A 8 2.15 6.78 7.29
C ALA A 8 1.63 8.04 8.00
N LEU A 9 1.61 7.99 9.32
CA LEU A 9 1.43 9.16 10.18
C LEU A 9 2.64 10.08 10.09
N LEU A 10 2.47 11.34 10.53
CA LEU A 10 3.55 12.33 10.56
C LEU A 10 4.74 11.90 11.43
N ASP A 11 4.50 11.05 12.43
CA ASP A 11 5.53 10.47 13.30
C ASP A 11 6.21 9.22 12.69
N GLY A 12 5.88 8.88 11.44
CA GLY A 12 6.45 7.74 10.72
C GLY A 12 5.80 6.40 11.02
N ARG A 13 4.80 6.33 11.91
CA ARG A 13 4.06 5.08 12.12
C ARG A 13 3.28 4.71 10.87
N GLU A 14 3.48 3.48 10.43
CA GLU A 14 2.82 2.90 9.27
C GLU A 14 1.30 2.76 9.49
N LEU A 15 0.53 3.08 8.44
CA LEU A 15 -0.89 2.76 8.34
C LEU A 15 -1.12 1.62 7.35
N LEU A 16 -0.61 1.76 6.14
CA LEU A 16 -0.75 0.77 5.06
C LEU A 16 0.51 0.80 4.20
N THR A 17 1.09 -0.37 3.90
CA THR A 17 2.23 -0.48 2.98
C THR A 17 1.98 -1.55 1.94
N TYR A 18 1.97 -1.15 0.68
CA TYR A 18 1.94 -2.05 -0.47
C TYR A 18 3.36 -2.27 -0.95
N HIS A 19 3.78 -3.52 -1.05
CA HIS A 19 5.13 -3.81 -1.52
C HIS A 19 5.25 -5.12 -2.28
N TRP A 20 6.28 -5.15 -3.13
CA TRP A 20 6.67 -6.33 -3.86
C TRP A 20 8.17 -6.29 -4.19
N THR A 21 8.91 -7.31 -3.74
CA THR A 21 10.35 -7.47 -4.01
C THR A 21 10.60 -8.88 -4.57
N PRO A 22 10.42 -9.10 -5.88
CA PRO A 22 10.48 -10.44 -6.47
C PRO A 22 11.89 -11.05 -6.55
N GLU A 23 12.95 -10.23 -6.46
CA GLU A 23 14.35 -10.66 -6.57
C GLU A 23 14.99 -10.98 -5.21
N ALA A 24 14.18 -11.09 -4.16
CA ALA A 24 14.69 -11.39 -2.83
C ALA A 24 15.23 -12.83 -2.77
N THR A 25 16.53 -12.95 -2.49
CA THR A 25 17.26 -14.23 -2.45
C THR A 25 17.15 -14.96 -1.11
N ASP A 26 16.61 -14.32 -0.07
CA ASP A 26 16.42 -14.95 1.24
C ASP A 26 15.09 -15.71 1.30
N SER A 27 15.15 -16.95 1.80
CA SER A 27 14.01 -17.88 1.96
C SER A 27 12.86 -17.34 2.84
N ALA A 28 13.07 -16.21 3.53
CA ALA A 28 12.10 -15.54 4.38
C ALA A 28 11.33 -14.40 3.69
N GLN A 29 11.73 -13.98 2.48
CA GLN A 29 11.08 -12.87 1.79
C GLN A 29 10.01 -13.37 0.81
N ARG A 30 8.83 -12.78 0.92
CA ARG A 30 7.64 -13.20 0.18
C ARG A 30 7.72 -12.66 -1.24
N LEU A 31 7.66 -13.58 -2.21
CA LEU A 31 7.87 -13.28 -3.63
C LEU A 31 6.61 -12.76 -4.34
N TYR A 32 5.49 -12.60 -3.63
CA TYR A 32 4.23 -12.10 -4.18
C TYR A 32 3.94 -10.68 -3.69
N PRO A 33 3.19 -9.87 -4.47
CA PRO A 33 2.75 -8.55 -4.03
C PRO A 33 1.82 -8.64 -2.82
N HIS A 34 2.03 -7.81 -1.81
CA HIS A 34 1.20 -7.84 -0.60
C HIS A 34 1.08 -6.48 0.10
N LEU A 35 0.12 -6.42 1.00
CA LEU A 35 -0.20 -5.30 1.88
C LEU A 35 0.18 -5.63 3.33
N HIS A 36 0.79 -4.67 4.01
CA HIS A 36 0.87 -4.61 5.47
C HIS A 36 -0.15 -3.60 5.98
N VAL A 37 -0.81 -3.95 7.08
CA VAL A 37 -1.68 -3.04 7.83
C VAL A 37 -0.96 -2.66 9.11
N GLY A 38 -0.50 -1.42 9.17
CA GLY A 38 0.27 -0.92 10.30
C GLY A 38 -0.56 -0.79 11.58
N PHE A 39 0.13 -0.79 12.71
CA PHE A 39 -0.50 -0.67 14.04
C PHE A 39 -1.32 0.61 14.22
N GLY A 40 -1.09 1.66 13.43
CA GLY A 40 -1.91 2.87 13.50
C GLY A 40 -3.38 2.64 13.15
N LEU A 41 -3.73 1.53 12.48
CA LEU A 41 -5.11 1.15 12.14
C LEU A 41 -5.66 -0.03 12.96
N LEU A 42 -4.82 -0.73 13.73
CA LEU A 42 -5.21 -1.95 14.44
C LEU A 42 -5.42 -1.65 15.92
N ASP A 43 -6.56 -2.08 16.46
CA ASP A 43 -6.74 -2.17 17.90
C ASP A 43 -5.87 -3.31 18.46
N ALA A 44 -5.19 -3.06 19.58
CA ALA A 44 -4.46 -4.07 20.32
C ALA A 44 -5.36 -5.24 20.76
N GLN A 45 -6.68 -5.03 20.83
CA GLN A 45 -7.69 -6.04 21.17
C GLN A 45 -8.36 -6.71 19.95
N GLY A 46 -7.75 -6.62 18.76
CA GLY A 46 -8.30 -7.28 17.57
C GLY A 46 -8.66 -8.76 17.81
N LEU A 47 -9.82 -9.19 17.30
CA LEU A 47 -10.33 -10.56 17.50
C LEU A 47 -9.43 -11.64 16.88
N PHE A 48 -8.60 -11.27 15.90
CA PHE A 48 -7.76 -12.18 15.15
C PHE A 48 -6.28 -11.79 15.28
N MET A 49 -5.46 -12.72 15.78
CA MET A 49 -4.01 -12.54 15.99
C MET A 49 -3.64 -11.20 16.69
N PRO A 50 -4.11 -10.97 17.94
CA PRO A 50 -3.86 -9.74 18.68
C PRO A 50 -2.37 -9.41 18.73
N GLY A 51 -2.02 -8.15 18.51
CA GLY A 51 -0.63 -7.67 18.55
C GLY A 51 0.31 -8.20 17.46
N THR A 52 -0.16 -9.07 16.55
CA THR A 52 0.69 -9.69 15.51
C THR A 52 0.11 -9.61 14.10
N PHE A 53 -1.16 -9.23 13.95
CA PHE A 53 -1.81 -9.07 12.64
C PHE A 53 -1.06 -8.12 11.69
N SER A 54 -0.44 -7.05 12.20
CA SER A 54 0.37 -6.11 11.40
C SER A 54 1.59 -6.73 10.71
N LYS A 55 2.01 -7.94 11.14
CA LYS A 55 3.13 -8.68 10.53
C LYS A 55 2.68 -9.58 9.38
N LEU A 56 1.36 -9.72 9.19
CA LEU A 56 0.79 -10.61 8.19
C LEU A 56 0.74 -9.91 6.83
N PRO A 57 1.29 -10.57 5.80
CA PRO A 57 1.15 -10.12 4.43
C PRO A 57 -0.28 -10.41 3.97
N ILE A 58 -1.05 -9.40 3.60
CA ILE A 58 -2.32 -9.62 2.92
C ILE A 58 -2.02 -9.71 1.43
N PRO A 59 -2.22 -10.87 0.76
CA PRO A 59 -1.89 -11.02 -0.65
C PRO A 59 -2.67 -10.02 -1.51
N THR A 60 -2.00 -9.50 -2.54
CA THR A 60 -2.58 -8.58 -3.52
C THR A 60 -2.14 -8.96 -4.93
N ALA A 61 -2.79 -8.40 -5.95
CA ALA A 61 -2.20 -8.32 -7.27
C ALA A 61 -1.11 -7.24 -7.30
N ARG A 62 -0.43 -7.04 -8.44
CA ARG A 62 0.42 -5.87 -8.62
C ARG A 62 -0.42 -4.61 -8.46
N VAL A 63 0.10 -3.63 -7.73
CA VAL A 63 -0.56 -2.34 -7.50
C VAL A 63 0.25 -1.25 -8.18
N SER A 64 -0.42 -0.39 -8.96
CA SER A 64 0.19 0.78 -9.59
C SER A 64 0.30 1.94 -8.61
N LEU A 65 1.24 2.86 -8.82
CA LEU A 65 1.31 4.09 -8.02
C LEU A 65 0.02 4.90 -8.17
N GLU A 66 -0.57 4.88 -9.36
CA GLU A 66 -1.80 5.59 -9.69
C GLU A 66 -3.00 5.07 -8.90
N SER A 67 -3.13 3.75 -8.75
CA SER A 67 -4.18 3.14 -7.91
C SER A 67 -4.00 3.52 -6.44
N ILE A 68 -2.75 3.61 -5.95
CA ILE A 68 -2.46 4.15 -4.61
C ILE A 68 -2.95 5.60 -4.53
N VAL A 69 -2.45 6.50 -5.38
CA VAL A 69 -2.82 7.93 -5.32
C VAL A 69 -4.34 8.13 -5.47
N ARG A 70 -5.02 7.36 -6.33
CA ARG A 70 -6.48 7.38 -6.48
C ARG A 70 -7.19 7.02 -5.17
N PHE A 71 -6.78 5.93 -4.52
CA PHE A 71 -7.31 5.52 -3.22
C PHE A 71 -7.15 6.63 -2.16
N ALA A 72 -6.00 7.31 -2.12
CA ALA A 72 -5.79 8.42 -1.20
C ALA A 72 -6.80 9.56 -1.41
N ILE A 73 -7.08 9.90 -2.67
CA ILE A 73 -7.97 11.01 -3.03
C ILE A 73 -9.43 10.63 -2.80
N GLU A 74 -9.87 9.50 -3.37
CA GLU A 74 -11.28 9.12 -3.43
C GLU A 74 -11.78 8.52 -2.10
N GLU A 75 -10.97 7.70 -1.44
CA GLU A 75 -11.40 6.93 -0.27
C GLU A 75 -10.90 7.54 1.05
N LEU A 76 -9.67 8.09 1.08
CA LEU A 76 -9.11 8.73 2.28
C LEU A 76 -9.40 10.23 2.36
N GLY A 77 -10.00 10.82 1.33
CA GLY A 77 -10.36 12.25 1.28
C GLY A 77 -9.16 13.20 1.19
N VAL A 78 -8.01 12.73 0.70
CA VAL A 78 -6.83 13.58 0.48
C VAL A 78 -7.11 14.58 -0.64
N ALA A 79 -6.91 15.87 -0.37
CA ALA A 79 -7.10 16.93 -1.36
C ALA A 79 -6.01 16.85 -2.45
N PRO A 80 -6.36 16.64 -3.73
CA PRO A 80 -5.39 16.64 -4.81
C PRO A 80 -4.90 18.05 -5.12
N ILE A 81 -3.60 18.18 -5.45
CA ILE A 81 -3.02 19.47 -5.87
C ILE A 81 -3.42 19.82 -7.32
N PRO A 82 -3.27 18.92 -8.32
CA PRO A 82 -3.64 19.23 -9.70
C PRO A 82 -5.14 19.03 -9.91
N ARG A 83 -5.81 19.98 -10.56
CA ARG A 83 -7.25 19.85 -10.91
C ARG A 83 -7.54 18.66 -11.83
N ASN A 84 -6.61 18.32 -12.71
CA ASN A 84 -6.76 17.22 -13.67
C ASN A 84 -6.09 15.91 -13.21
N TRP A 85 -6.04 15.66 -11.89
CA TRP A 85 -5.36 14.50 -11.33
C TRP A 85 -5.86 13.18 -11.95
N ASN A 86 -7.18 13.01 -12.13
CA ASN A 86 -7.75 11.75 -12.64
C ASN A 86 -7.24 11.41 -14.05
N GLU A 87 -7.19 12.39 -14.96
CA GLU A 87 -6.63 12.20 -16.30
C GLU A 87 -5.14 11.86 -16.30
N ARG A 88 -4.38 12.37 -15.31
CA ARG A 88 -2.97 12.02 -15.14
C ARG A 88 -2.81 10.58 -14.69
N LEU A 89 -3.62 10.14 -13.73
CA LEU A 89 -3.60 8.77 -13.24
C LEU A 89 -4.01 7.78 -14.33
N LEU A 90 -5.10 8.05 -15.06
CA LEU A 90 -5.54 7.18 -16.16
C LEU A 90 -4.48 7.04 -17.27
N ARG A 91 -3.81 8.12 -17.64
CA ARG A 91 -2.72 8.07 -18.62
C ARG A 91 -1.49 7.32 -18.12
N GLY A 92 -1.17 7.45 -16.83
CA GLY A 92 -0.07 6.71 -16.20
C GLY A 92 -0.30 5.21 -16.24
N GLU A 93 -1.49 4.75 -15.83
CA GLU A 93 -1.85 3.33 -15.84
C GLU A 93 -1.83 2.73 -17.25
N ALA A 94 -2.37 3.45 -18.24
CA ALA A 94 -2.37 3.00 -19.64
C ALA A 94 -0.96 2.90 -20.26
N ALA A 95 0.04 3.58 -19.71
CA ALA A 95 1.43 3.46 -20.15
C ALA A 95 2.15 2.24 -19.56
N LEU A 96 1.56 1.59 -18.55
CA LEU A 96 2.12 0.44 -17.83
C LEU A 96 1.48 -0.90 -18.21
N SER A 97 0.40 -0.87 -18.99
CA SER A 97 -0.30 -2.03 -19.57
C SER A 97 0.27 -2.43 -20.92
#